data_AF-A0A7Y5T289-F1
#
_entry.id   AF-A0A7Y5T289-F1
#
_cell.length_a   1.000
_cell.length_b   1.000
_cell.length_c   1.000
_cell.angle_alpha   90.00
_cell.angle_beta   90.00
_cell.angle_gamma   90.00
#
_symmetry.space_group_name_H-M   'P 1'
#
loop_
_entity.id
_entity.type
_entity.pdbx_description
1 polymer ?
#
loop_
_entity_poly.entity_id
_entity_poly.type
_entity_poly.pdbx_seq_one_letter_code
_entity_poly.pdbx_strand_id
1 'polypeptide(L)'
;MNLHAYLYTQFLSDLTSIHFKQPNHLIMEHPEEWRIDSATVFFGGPDWENMETDLRWVDKENLDNFILCLFVITVIDLTMFSHFRSHYPVFRVQTRYPKFGWAGFGLHYEKPKKLLTVPVQAGLTTLTKTPDEVKELVNLFIWECDRFFGTHLPPITTTAFVEAMLADRDFRPEEGDTSLFLQIYTELKSRID
;
A
#
# COMPACT_ATOMS: atom_id res chain seq x y z
N MET A 1 -7.45 -18.42 -6.15
CA MET A 1 -5.98 -18.38 -6.37
C MET A 1 -5.30 -17.94 -5.06
N ASN A 2 -4.14 -18.48 -4.70
CA ASN A 2 -3.42 -18.01 -3.49
C ASN A 2 -2.79 -16.63 -3.72
N LEU A 3 -2.42 -15.94 -2.64
CA LEU A 3 -1.95 -14.56 -2.69
C LEU A 3 -0.66 -14.41 -3.50
N HIS A 4 0.30 -15.32 -3.31
CA HIS A 4 1.56 -15.30 -4.05
C HIS A 4 1.33 -15.42 -5.56
N ALA A 5 0.54 -16.41 -6.01
CA ALA A 5 0.23 -16.56 -7.43
C ALA A 5 -0.48 -15.32 -7.97
N TYR A 6 -1.46 -14.79 -7.21
CA TYR A 6 -2.20 -13.59 -7.61
C TYR A 6 -1.29 -12.37 -7.82
N LEU A 7 -0.38 -12.10 -6.88
CA LEU A 7 0.57 -10.99 -6.98
C LEU A 7 1.37 -11.02 -8.30
N TYR A 8 1.80 -12.21 -8.71
CA TYR A 8 2.69 -12.38 -9.85
C TYR A 8 2.01 -12.54 -11.21
N THR A 9 0.75 -13.01 -11.24
CA THR A 9 0.07 -13.32 -12.51
C THR A 9 -1.06 -12.38 -12.85
N GLN A 10 -1.72 -11.78 -11.86
CA GLN A 10 -2.98 -11.05 -12.07
C GLN A 10 -2.97 -9.63 -11.51
N PHE A 11 -2.29 -9.39 -10.38
CA PHE A 11 -2.39 -8.12 -9.65
C PHE A 11 -2.12 -6.89 -10.52
N LEU A 12 -1.08 -6.93 -11.37
CA LEU A 12 -0.77 -5.79 -12.24
C LEU A 12 -1.87 -5.52 -13.27
N SER A 13 -2.47 -6.57 -13.84
CA SER A 13 -3.60 -6.42 -14.76
C SER A 13 -4.78 -5.74 -14.05
N ASP A 14 -5.13 -6.22 -12.86
CA ASP A 14 -6.24 -5.66 -12.09
C ASP A 14 -5.92 -4.23 -11.63
N LEU A 15 -4.67 -3.93 -11.27
CA LEU A 15 -4.23 -2.58 -10.89
C LEU A 15 -4.40 -1.58 -12.03
N THR A 16 -4.15 -1.98 -13.29
CA THR A 16 -4.36 -1.11 -14.45
C THR A 16 -5.83 -0.79 -14.74
N SER A 17 -6.76 -1.52 -14.13
CA SER A 17 -8.20 -1.27 -14.26
C SER A 17 -8.72 -0.18 -13.32
N ILE A 18 -7.91 0.25 -12.33
CA ILE A 18 -8.25 1.38 -11.44
C ILE A 18 -8.21 2.70 -12.20
N HIS A 19 -9.15 3.59 -11.87
CA HIS A 19 -9.12 4.95 -12.38
C HIS A 19 -8.12 5.83 -11.60
N PHE A 20 -7.00 6.14 -12.25
CA PHE A 20 -5.98 7.03 -11.72
C PHE A 20 -6.22 8.50 -12.07
N LYS A 21 -6.04 9.39 -11.09
CA LYS A 21 -6.07 10.85 -11.27
C LYS A 21 -4.67 11.43 -11.19
N GLN A 22 -4.38 12.35 -12.10
CA GLN A 22 -3.17 13.17 -12.06
C GLN A 22 -3.32 14.28 -11.01
N PRO A 23 -2.22 14.77 -10.41
CA PRO A 23 -2.24 16.00 -9.63
C PRO A 23 -2.73 17.17 -10.47
N ASN A 24 -3.32 18.18 -9.82
CA ASN A 24 -3.73 19.38 -10.53
C ASN A 24 -2.52 20.18 -11.07
N HIS A 25 -2.77 21.06 -12.03
CA HIS A 25 -1.73 21.82 -12.73
C HIS A 25 -0.80 22.61 -11.79
N LEU A 26 -1.33 23.20 -10.71
CA LEU A 26 -0.53 23.97 -9.75
C LEU A 26 0.53 23.10 -9.05
N ILE A 27 0.16 21.87 -8.68
CA ILE A 27 1.09 20.92 -8.07
C ILE A 27 2.10 20.43 -9.12
N MET A 28 1.64 20.21 -10.35
CA MET A 28 2.50 19.77 -11.45
C MET A 28 3.51 20.82 -11.92
N GLU A 29 3.24 22.11 -11.70
CA GLU A 29 4.18 23.22 -11.97
C GLU A 29 5.32 23.31 -10.93
N HIS A 30 5.13 22.71 -9.75
CA HIS A 30 6.10 22.72 -8.65
C HIS A 30 6.44 21.31 -8.12
N PRO A 31 6.87 20.38 -8.97
CA PRO A 31 7.01 18.96 -8.60
C PRO A 31 8.04 18.72 -7.48
N GLU A 32 9.09 19.55 -7.38
CA GLU A 32 10.12 19.49 -6.34
C GLU A 32 9.57 19.85 -4.95
N GLU A 33 8.65 20.83 -4.87
CA GLU A 33 8.01 21.25 -3.62
C GLU A 33 7.15 20.13 -3.05
N TRP A 34 6.38 19.50 -3.93
CA TRP A 34 5.44 18.43 -3.60
C TRP A 34 6.07 17.03 -3.64
N ARG A 35 7.33 16.93 -4.09
CA ARG A 35 8.12 15.69 -4.23
C ARG A 35 7.40 14.62 -5.04
N ILE A 36 6.86 15.06 -6.17
CA ILE A 36 6.18 14.21 -7.16
C ILE A 36 6.94 14.25 -8.48
N ASP A 37 6.63 13.31 -9.37
CA ASP A 37 7.14 13.27 -10.73
C ASP A 37 5.98 13.26 -11.75
N SER A 38 6.31 13.38 -13.04
CA SER A 38 5.33 13.36 -14.14
C SER A 38 4.50 12.06 -14.24
N ALA A 39 4.95 10.99 -13.58
CA ALA A 39 4.25 9.71 -13.50
C ALA A 39 3.54 9.52 -12.15
N THR A 40 3.50 10.53 -11.28
CA THR A 40 2.71 10.48 -10.05
C THR A 40 1.24 10.46 -10.39
N VAL A 41 0.54 9.45 -9.89
CA VAL A 41 -0.90 9.32 -9.98
C VAL A 41 -1.50 8.96 -8.63
N PHE A 42 -2.75 9.32 -8.44
CA PHE A 42 -3.52 9.11 -7.23
C PHE A 42 -4.74 8.22 -7.50
N PHE A 43 -5.13 7.45 -6.49
CA PHE A 43 -6.41 6.74 -6.44
C PHE A 43 -7.04 6.93 -5.06
N GLY A 44 -8.34 6.68 -4.97
CA GLY A 44 -9.09 6.69 -3.72
C GLY A 44 -9.91 7.96 -3.47
N GLY A 45 -9.32 9.16 -3.59
CA GLY A 45 -10.03 10.39 -3.18
C GLY A 45 -10.11 10.56 -1.65
N PRO A 46 -10.69 11.67 -1.17
CA PRO A 46 -10.95 11.88 0.25
C PRO A 46 -11.67 10.69 0.88
N ASP A 47 -11.12 10.14 1.96
CA ASP A 47 -11.71 9.01 2.69
C ASP A 47 -12.00 7.76 1.84
N TRP A 48 -11.30 7.60 0.71
CA TRP A 48 -11.56 6.58 -0.29
C TRP A 48 -12.97 6.64 -0.92
N GLU A 49 -13.52 7.83 -1.12
CA GLU A 49 -14.84 8.03 -1.76
C GLU A 49 -14.98 7.34 -3.14
N ASN A 50 -13.87 7.10 -3.86
CA ASN A 50 -13.88 6.48 -5.19
C ASN A 50 -13.81 4.94 -5.14
N MET A 51 -13.86 4.31 -3.97
CA MET A 51 -13.70 2.85 -3.78
C MET A 51 -14.55 2.02 -4.74
N GLU A 52 -15.85 2.34 -4.91
CA GLU A 52 -16.71 1.57 -5.81
C GLU A 52 -16.23 1.62 -7.26
N THR A 53 -15.68 2.77 -7.70
CA THR A 53 -15.15 2.93 -9.06
C THR A 53 -13.79 2.25 -9.19
N ASP A 54 -12.93 2.40 -8.18
CA ASP A 54 -11.60 1.78 -8.14
C ASP A 54 -11.70 0.26 -8.19
N LEU A 55 -12.68 -0.33 -7.50
CA LEU A 55 -12.83 -1.79 -7.37
C LEU A 55 -13.81 -2.41 -8.38
N ARG A 56 -14.49 -1.61 -9.22
CA ARG A 56 -15.58 -2.07 -10.10
C ARG A 56 -15.17 -3.20 -11.05
N TRP A 57 -13.93 -3.16 -11.55
CA TRP A 57 -13.44 -4.07 -12.59
C TRP A 57 -12.63 -5.24 -12.05
N VAL A 58 -12.42 -5.29 -10.72
CA VAL A 58 -11.74 -6.40 -10.08
C VAL A 58 -12.72 -7.55 -9.91
N ASP A 59 -12.36 -8.74 -10.39
CA ASP A 59 -13.18 -9.93 -10.23
C ASP A 59 -13.43 -10.22 -8.74
N LYS A 60 -14.69 -10.55 -8.40
CA LYS A 60 -15.10 -10.79 -7.01
C LYS A 60 -14.27 -11.88 -6.32
N GLU A 61 -13.85 -12.90 -7.05
CA GLU A 61 -13.01 -13.98 -6.54
C GLU A 61 -11.57 -13.54 -6.21
N ASN A 62 -11.13 -12.45 -6.82
CA ASN A 62 -9.80 -11.86 -6.65
C ASN A 62 -9.79 -10.65 -5.72
N LEU A 63 -10.97 -10.09 -5.40
CA LEU A 63 -11.12 -8.83 -4.67
C LEU A 63 -10.31 -8.77 -3.37
N ASP A 64 -10.36 -9.81 -2.55
CA ASP A 64 -9.57 -9.89 -1.30
C ASP A 64 -8.07 -9.81 -1.56
N ASN A 65 -7.58 -10.60 -2.51
CA ASN A 65 -6.16 -10.61 -2.86
C ASN A 65 -5.74 -9.27 -3.46
N PHE A 66 -6.61 -8.65 -4.27
CA PHE A 66 -6.39 -7.32 -4.80
C PHE A 66 -6.23 -6.28 -3.69
N ILE A 67 -7.17 -6.25 -2.75
CA ILE A 67 -7.14 -5.33 -1.60
C ILE A 67 -5.88 -5.54 -0.77
N LEU A 68 -5.47 -6.79 -0.52
CA LEU A 68 -4.24 -7.09 0.22
C LEU A 68 -2.98 -6.65 -0.52
N CYS A 69 -2.87 -6.91 -1.82
CA CYS A 69 -1.73 -6.44 -2.62
C CYS A 69 -1.70 -4.90 -2.72
N LEU A 70 -2.86 -4.27 -2.90
CA LEU A 70 -3.00 -2.81 -2.92
C LEU A 70 -2.58 -2.18 -1.58
N PHE A 71 -2.98 -2.80 -0.47
CA PHE A 71 -2.52 -2.43 0.87
C PHE A 71 -1.00 -2.54 0.99
N VAL A 72 -0.41 -3.66 0.59
CA VAL A 72 1.04 -3.87 0.65
C VAL A 72 1.79 -2.79 -0.14
N ILE A 73 1.47 -2.55 -1.41
CA ILE A 73 2.20 -1.55 -2.21
C ILE A 73 2.02 -0.14 -1.66
N THR A 74 0.85 0.18 -1.09
CA THR A 74 0.56 1.49 -0.49
C THR A 74 1.40 1.71 0.77
N VAL A 75 1.47 0.72 1.65
CA VAL A 75 2.27 0.79 2.87
C VAL A 75 3.76 0.88 2.54
N ILE A 76 4.22 0.11 1.54
CA ILE A 76 5.62 0.16 1.11
C ILE A 76 5.98 1.57 0.60
N ASP A 77 5.15 2.08 -0.31
CA ASP A 77 5.33 3.39 -0.91
C ASP A 77 5.34 4.52 0.13
N LEU A 78 4.38 4.51 1.06
CA LEU A 78 4.28 5.51 2.13
C LEU A 78 5.48 5.45 3.07
N THR A 79 5.91 4.25 3.48
CA THR A 79 7.09 4.07 4.34
C THR A 79 8.36 4.58 3.65
N MET A 80 8.54 4.23 2.38
CA MET A 80 9.68 4.72 1.59
C MET A 80 9.69 6.24 1.47
N PHE A 81 8.52 6.85 1.23
CA PHE A 81 8.37 8.30 1.12
C PHE A 81 8.63 9.02 2.45
N SER A 82 8.13 8.48 3.56
CA SER A 82 8.23 9.11 4.88
C SER A 82 9.61 8.98 5.49
N HIS A 83 10.20 7.78 5.49
CA HIS A 83 11.37 7.43 6.30
C HIS A 83 12.65 7.22 5.49
N PHE A 84 12.54 6.81 4.23
CA PHE A 84 13.69 6.50 3.36
C PHE A 84 13.86 7.51 2.22
N ARG A 85 13.65 8.79 2.54
CA ARG A 85 13.56 9.91 1.58
C ARG A 85 14.70 9.99 0.57
N SER A 86 15.94 9.77 0.99
CA SER A 86 17.10 9.81 0.09
C SER A 86 17.10 8.71 -0.97
N HIS A 87 16.42 7.59 -0.69
CA HIS A 87 16.32 6.43 -1.59
C HIS A 87 15.00 6.42 -2.39
N TYR A 88 14.02 7.23 -1.98
CA TYR A 88 12.71 7.27 -2.59
C TYR A 88 12.72 7.57 -4.10
N PRO A 89 13.57 8.46 -4.66
CA PRO A 89 13.65 8.66 -6.11
C PRO A 89 14.03 7.38 -6.87
N VAL A 90 15.00 6.61 -6.35
CA VAL A 90 15.43 5.35 -6.97
C VAL A 90 14.30 4.31 -6.88
N PHE A 91 13.67 4.18 -5.70
CA PHE A 91 12.49 3.32 -5.51
C PHE A 91 11.39 3.65 -6.51
N ARG A 92 11.05 4.94 -6.63
CA ARG A 92 9.90 5.40 -7.43
C ARG A 92 10.09 5.13 -8.92
N VAL A 93 11.31 5.24 -9.44
CA VAL A 93 11.61 4.90 -10.83
C VAL A 93 11.33 3.42 -11.13
N GLN A 94 11.59 2.53 -10.17
CA GLN A 94 11.40 1.08 -10.33
C GLN A 94 9.95 0.64 -10.17
N THR A 95 9.23 1.20 -9.19
CA THR A 95 7.90 0.68 -8.79
C THR A 95 6.75 1.44 -9.43
N ARG A 96 6.88 2.77 -9.56
CA ARG A 96 5.83 3.68 -10.01
C ARG A 96 4.47 3.43 -9.33
N TYR A 97 4.49 3.00 -8.07
CA TYR A 97 3.26 2.70 -7.35
C TYR A 97 2.33 3.93 -7.33
N PRO A 98 1.02 3.72 -7.55
CA PRO A 98 0.05 4.79 -7.44
C PRO A 98 -0.09 5.19 -5.97
N LYS A 99 -0.36 6.47 -5.73
CA LYS A 99 -0.51 7.02 -4.39
C LYS A 99 -1.95 6.83 -3.91
N PHE A 100 -2.13 6.23 -2.74
CA PHE A 100 -3.42 6.20 -2.08
C PHE A 100 -3.70 7.58 -1.45
N GLY A 101 -4.57 8.37 -2.07
CA GLY A 101 -4.70 9.77 -1.74
C GLY A 101 -5.36 10.60 -2.85
N TRP A 102 -5.17 11.91 -2.75
CA TRP A 102 -5.70 12.86 -3.70
C TRP A 102 -4.94 14.19 -3.67
N ALA A 103 -5.18 14.99 -4.71
CA ALA A 103 -4.54 16.28 -4.93
C ALA A 103 -5.60 17.39 -4.99
N GLY A 104 -5.58 18.30 -4.02
CA GLY A 104 -6.46 19.46 -3.91
C GLY A 104 -5.63 20.72 -3.68
N PHE A 105 -5.85 21.40 -2.56
CA PHE A 105 -4.91 22.44 -2.06
C PHE A 105 -3.68 21.78 -1.41
N GLY A 106 -2.90 21.10 -2.24
CA GLY A 106 -1.77 20.27 -1.82
C GLY A 106 -2.04 18.77 -1.96
N LEU A 107 -1.10 17.97 -1.45
CA LEU A 107 -1.18 16.51 -1.48
C LEU A 107 -1.75 15.97 -0.16
N HIS A 108 -2.70 15.04 -0.31
CA HIS A 108 -3.34 14.36 0.82
C HIS A 108 -3.16 12.86 0.65
N TYR A 109 -2.45 12.22 1.58
CA TYR A 109 -2.28 10.77 1.61
C TYR A 109 -3.28 10.15 2.57
N GLU A 110 -3.91 9.07 2.13
CA GLU A 110 -4.90 8.36 2.94
C GLU A 110 -4.22 7.31 3.83
N LYS A 111 -4.83 7.04 4.99
CA LYS A 111 -4.33 6.03 5.93
C LYS A 111 -4.45 4.63 5.30
N PRO A 112 -3.36 3.83 5.20
CA PRO A 112 -3.42 2.50 4.58
C PRO A 112 -4.44 1.55 5.21
N LYS A 113 -4.72 1.68 6.52
CA LYS A 113 -5.77 0.91 7.20
C LYS A 113 -7.13 0.99 6.50
N LYS A 114 -7.45 2.12 5.85
CA LYS A 114 -8.70 2.28 5.09
C LYS A 114 -8.86 1.25 3.97
N LEU A 115 -7.74 0.77 3.40
CA LEU A 115 -7.74 -0.29 2.39
C LEU A 115 -8.37 -1.58 2.93
N LEU A 116 -8.22 -1.85 4.23
CA LEU A 116 -8.72 -3.06 4.88
C LEU A 116 -10.08 -2.87 5.57
N THR A 117 -10.50 -1.62 5.84
CA THR A 117 -11.73 -1.35 6.62
C THR A 117 -12.89 -0.83 5.78
N VAL A 118 -12.65 0.07 4.82
CA VAL A 118 -13.73 0.71 4.05
C VAL A 118 -14.51 -0.32 3.20
N PRO A 119 -13.87 -1.26 2.49
CA PRO A 119 -14.59 -2.29 1.73
C PRO A 119 -15.42 -3.21 2.62
N VAL A 120 -14.95 -3.48 3.84
CA VAL A 120 -15.67 -4.30 4.83
C VAL A 120 -16.89 -3.57 5.37
N GLN A 121 -16.74 -2.28 5.71
CA GLN A 121 -17.85 -1.44 6.18
C GLN A 121 -18.92 -1.25 5.12
N ALA A 122 -18.53 -1.18 3.84
CA ALA A 122 -19.45 -1.12 2.70
C ALA A 122 -20.09 -2.48 2.35
N GLY A 123 -19.72 -3.56 3.03
CA GLY A 123 -20.23 -4.91 2.75
C GLY A 123 -19.75 -5.52 1.44
N LEU A 124 -18.67 -5.00 0.84
CA LEU A 124 -18.12 -5.48 -0.42
C LEU A 124 -17.33 -6.79 -0.23
N THR A 125 -16.71 -6.96 0.94
CA THR A 125 -16.01 -8.18 1.36
C THR A 125 -16.07 -8.32 2.88
N THR A 126 -15.86 -9.53 3.42
CA THR A 126 -15.61 -9.72 4.86
C THR A 126 -14.14 -9.51 5.23
N LEU A 127 -13.23 -9.65 4.25
CA LEU A 127 -11.77 -9.58 4.38
C LEU A 127 -11.23 -10.29 5.64
N THR A 128 -11.84 -11.42 5.99
CA THR A 128 -11.43 -12.25 7.12
C THR A 128 -10.32 -13.19 6.68
N LYS A 129 -9.22 -13.25 7.44
CA LYS A 129 -8.12 -14.17 7.20
C LYS A 129 -7.87 -15.01 8.46
N THR A 130 -7.54 -16.26 8.25
CA THR A 130 -7.04 -17.16 9.30
C THR A 130 -5.63 -16.72 9.73
N PRO A 131 -5.17 -17.11 10.93
CA PRO A 131 -3.80 -16.80 11.36
C PRO A 131 -2.72 -17.27 10.39
N ASP A 132 -2.92 -18.40 9.70
CA ASP A 132 -1.94 -18.93 8.75
C ASP A 132 -1.93 -18.14 7.43
N GLU A 133 -3.07 -17.62 6.97
CA GLU A 133 -3.12 -16.69 5.84
C GLU A 133 -2.45 -15.34 6.17
N VAL A 134 -2.59 -14.86 7.40
CA VAL A 134 -1.88 -13.64 7.86
C VAL A 134 -0.37 -13.88 7.85
N LYS A 135 0.09 -15.04 8.34
CA LYS A 135 1.50 -15.43 8.27
C LYS A 135 2.00 -15.50 6.82
N GLU A 136 1.21 -16.09 5.92
CA GLU A 136 1.57 -16.18 4.50
C GLU A 136 1.74 -14.79 3.88
N LEU A 137 0.79 -13.87 4.14
CA LEU A 137 0.87 -12.47 3.70
C LEU A 137 2.13 -11.77 4.23
N VAL A 138 2.42 -11.90 5.53
CA VAL A 138 3.61 -11.28 6.14
C VAL A 138 4.90 -11.87 5.61
N ASN A 139 4.97 -13.19 5.42
CA ASN A 139 6.14 -13.84 4.84
C ASN A 139 6.37 -13.39 3.39
N LEU A 140 5.31 -13.27 2.59
CA LEU A 140 5.39 -12.75 1.22
C LEU A 140 5.89 -11.30 1.22
N PHE A 141 5.35 -10.45 2.09
CA PHE A 141 5.79 -9.06 2.23
C PHE A 141 7.29 -8.95 2.60
N ILE A 142 7.75 -9.71 3.60
CA ILE A 142 9.16 -9.72 4.01
C ILE A 142 10.05 -10.19 2.86
N TRP A 143 9.65 -11.26 2.18
CA TRP A 143 10.41 -11.82 1.06
C TRP A 143 10.51 -10.84 -0.11
N GLU A 144 9.44 -10.12 -0.45
CA GLU A 144 9.47 -9.06 -1.48
C GLU A 144 10.40 -7.91 -1.09
N CYS A 145 10.36 -7.48 0.17
CA CYS A 145 11.26 -6.45 0.70
C CYS A 145 12.72 -6.91 0.61
N ASP A 146 13.05 -8.12 1.06
CA ASP A 146 14.39 -8.67 0.99
C ASP A 146 14.91 -8.73 -0.45
N ARG A 147 14.08 -9.25 -1.36
CA ARG A 147 14.41 -9.37 -2.78
C ARG A 147 14.63 -7.99 -3.42
N PHE A 148 13.70 -7.06 -3.20
CA PHE A 148 13.74 -5.74 -3.81
C PHE A 148 14.88 -4.89 -3.25
N PHE A 149 15.00 -4.76 -1.93
CA PHE A 149 16.04 -3.95 -1.31
C PHE A 149 17.42 -4.55 -1.54
N GLY A 150 17.59 -5.87 -1.41
CA GLY A 150 18.86 -6.54 -1.70
C GLY A 150 19.37 -6.31 -3.12
N THR A 151 18.47 -6.14 -4.09
CA THR A 151 18.82 -5.93 -5.50
C THR A 151 18.95 -4.46 -5.87
N HIS A 152 18.02 -3.61 -5.43
CA HIS A 152 17.86 -2.26 -5.94
C HIS A 152 18.23 -1.17 -4.94
N LEU A 153 18.17 -1.45 -3.64
CA LEU A 153 18.46 -0.51 -2.56
C LEU A 153 19.24 -1.17 -1.41
N PRO A 154 20.45 -1.74 -1.64
CA PRO A 154 21.17 -2.52 -0.63
C PRO A 154 21.43 -1.81 0.71
N PRO A 155 21.52 -0.47 0.79
CA PRO A 155 21.62 0.22 2.08
C PRO A 155 20.41 0.10 3.01
N ILE A 156 19.24 -0.33 2.51
CA ILE A 156 18.03 -0.53 3.30
C ILE A 156 17.90 -2.02 3.61
N THR A 157 17.88 -2.38 4.90
CA THR A 157 17.53 -3.75 5.31
C THR A 157 16.03 -3.85 5.54
N THR A 158 15.45 -5.03 5.30
CA THR A 158 14.03 -5.28 5.58
C THR A 158 13.70 -5.06 7.05
N THR A 159 14.58 -5.44 7.98
CA THR A 159 14.40 -5.15 9.41
C THR A 159 14.26 -3.65 9.67
N ALA A 160 15.20 -2.82 9.20
CA ALA A 160 15.14 -1.37 9.40
C ALA A 160 13.90 -0.75 8.73
N PHE A 161 13.50 -1.29 7.58
CA PHE A 161 12.28 -0.89 6.90
C PHE A 161 11.02 -1.16 7.72
N VAL A 162 10.89 -2.39 8.24
CA VAL A 162 9.73 -2.80 9.05
C VAL A 162 9.70 -2.07 10.39
N GLU A 163 10.85 -1.84 11.03
CA GLU A 163 10.93 -1.02 12.24
C GLU A 163 10.40 0.41 12.01
N ALA A 164 10.84 1.06 10.94
CA ALA A 164 10.37 2.41 10.58
C ALA A 164 8.87 2.42 10.28
N MET A 165 8.37 1.41 9.55
CA MET A 165 6.97 1.23 9.24
C MET A 165 6.11 1.06 10.50
N LEU A 166 6.48 0.17 11.42
CA LEU A 166 5.76 -0.06 12.68
C LEU A 166 5.83 1.16 13.63
N ALA A 167 6.90 1.95 13.53
CA ALA A 167 7.03 3.19 14.27
C ALA A 167 6.13 4.32 13.73
N ASP A 168 5.66 4.23 12.47
CA ASP A 168 4.83 5.25 11.83
C ASP A 168 3.44 5.34 12.48
N ARG A 169 3.03 6.55 12.85
CA ARG A 169 1.72 6.80 13.47
C ARG A 169 0.55 6.38 12.58
N ASP A 170 0.71 6.48 11.25
CA ASP A 170 -0.36 6.17 10.30
C ASP A 170 -0.45 4.66 10.04
N PHE A 171 0.53 3.88 10.53
CA PHE A 171 0.54 2.42 10.52
C PHE A 171 0.37 1.79 11.91
N ARG A 172 0.09 2.57 12.95
CA ARG A 172 -0.16 2.03 14.30
C ARG A 172 -1.63 1.67 14.50
N PRO A 173 -1.93 0.48 15.04
CA PRO A 173 -3.28 0.14 15.49
C PRO A 173 -3.73 1.08 16.59
N GLU A 174 -5.03 1.37 16.62
CA GLU A 174 -5.66 2.13 17.70
C GLU A 174 -5.97 1.20 18.89
N GLU A 175 -6.16 1.78 20.08
CA GLU A 175 -6.53 0.98 21.26
C GLU A 175 -7.88 0.26 21.02
N GLY A 176 -7.92 -1.04 21.28
CA GLY A 176 -9.11 -1.86 21.04
C GLY A 176 -9.32 -2.31 19.58
N ASP A 177 -8.36 -2.05 18.68
CA ASP A 177 -8.38 -2.60 17.33
C ASP A 177 -8.43 -4.14 17.38
N THR A 178 -9.30 -4.76 16.59
CA THR A 178 -9.41 -6.22 16.44
C THR A 178 -9.38 -6.65 14.98
N SER A 179 -9.12 -5.70 14.08
CA SER A 179 -9.17 -5.90 12.64
C SER A 179 -8.00 -6.73 12.12
N LEU A 180 -8.10 -7.14 10.85
CA LEU A 180 -6.99 -7.74 10.10
C LEU A 180 -5.73 -6.87 10.16
N PHE A 181 -5.87 -5.55 10.21
CA PHE A 181 -4.75 -4.63 10.34
C PHE A 181 -3.91 -4.89 11.61
N LEU A 182 -4.56 -5.08 12.76
CA LEU A 182 -3.85 -5.42 13.99
C LEU A 182 -3.15 -6.79 13.86
N GLN A 183 -3.80 -7.77 13.26
CA GLN A 183 -3.21 -9.09 13.07
C GLN A 183 -1.93 -9.03 12.22
N ILE A 184 -1.96 -8.28 11.12
CA ILE A 184 -0.79 -8.01 10.26
C ILE A 184 0.30 -7.29 11.04
N TYR A 185 -0.06 -6.23 11.78
CA TYR A 185 0.89 -5.46 12.59
C TYR A 185 1.59 -6.33 13.64
N THR A 186 0.83 -7.14 14.39
CA THR A 186 1.36 -8.03 15.43
C THR A 186 2.26 -9.11 14.82
N GLU A 187 1.85 -9.70 13.69
CA GLU A 187 2.64 -10.72 13.00
C GLU A 187 3.95 -10.14 12.46
N LEU A 188 3.94 -8.95 11.85
CA LEU A 188 5.14 -8.24 11.41
C LEU A 188 6.09 -7.95 12.57
N LYS A 189 5.54 -7.46 13.69
CA LYS A 189 6.34 -7.17 14.89
C LYS A 189 7.03 -8.44 15.40
N SER A 190 6.31 -9.57 15.44
CA SER A 190 6.88 -10.86 15.88
C SER A 190 8.02 -11.40 15.00
N ARG A 191 8.19 -10.85 13.78
CA ARG A 191 9.24 -11.26 12.84
C ARG A 191 10.52 -10.45 12.97
N ILE A 192 10.47 -9.30 13.66
CA ILE A 192 11.62 -8.41 13.84
C ILE A 192 12.09 -8.29 15.30
N ASP A 193 11.26 -8.73 16.26
CA ASP A 193 11.64 -8.93 17.67
C ASP A 193 12.50 -10.21 17.83
#